data_AF-A0A936RD21-F1
#
_entry.id   AF-A0A936RD21-F1
#
_cell.length_a   1.000
_cell.length_b   1.000
_cell.length_c   1.000
_cell.angle_alpha   90.00
_cell.angle_beta   90.00
_cell.angle_gamma   90.00
#
_symmetry.space_group_name_H-M   'P 1'
#
loop_
_entity.id
_entity.type
_entity.pdbx_description
1 polymer ?
#
loop_
_entity_poly.entity_id
_entity_poly.type
_entity_poly.pdbx_seq_one_letter_code
_entity_poly.pdbx_strand_id
1 'polypeptide(L)'
;MKSFLSILLFISTESWSQSADFIQLKKHNKTIATYYSGSHIAFTAESGAFIEATINGIKNDTLYLQQFIIRYLPTTIGTYIIDTAGSYHYKYHYKQVVAIGQKEKSGFNTKGSGAALLSGGILITLGSGVVYLADRKKFSAPLLLASVGLGTLGYFMAKGKKRGSGMPIGKKYKLVYMNMSIGQR
;
A
#
# COMPACT_ATOMS: atom_id res chain seq x y z
N MET A 1 -20.34 21.38 59.98
CA MET A 1 -19.74 20.41 59.04
C MET A 1 -20.29 20.49 57.60
N LYS A 2 -21.08 21.49 57.20
CA LYS A 2 -21.64 21.60 55.83
C LYS A 2 -20.80 22.47 54.87
N SER A 3 -19.87 23.26 55.38
CA SER A 3 -19.07 24.22 54.59
C SER A 3 -17.80 23.65 53.97
N PHE A 4 -17.41 22.41 54.31
CA PHE A 4 -16.16 21.81 53.84
C PHE A 4 -16.28 21.16 52.44
N LEU A 5 -17.51 20.84 52.02
CA LEU A 5 -17.77 20.16 50.74
C LEU A 5 -17.60 21.10 49.53
N SER A 6 -17.80 22.41 49.70
CA SER A 6 -17.69 23.39 48.62
C SER A 6 -16.24 23.71 48.22
N ILE A 7 -15.25 23.40 49.08
CA ILE A 7 -13.83 23.67 48.81
C ILE A 7 -13.21 22.58 47.92
N LEU A 8 -13.76 21.36 47.91
CA LEU A 8 -13.22 20.25 47.11
C LEU A 8 -13.52 20.37 45.60
N LEU A 9 -14.46 21.23 45.20
CA LEU A 9 -14.91 21.39 43.80
C LEU A 9 -13.99 22.29 42.95
N PHE A 10 -12.97 22.91 43.54
CA PHE A 10 -12.01 23.77 42.83
C PHE A 10 -10.64 23.13 42.59
N ILE A 11 -10.47 21.84 42.88
CA ILE A 11 -9.26 21.10 42.49
C ILE A 11 -9.42 20.74 41.00
N SER A 12 -9.17 21.70 40.12
CA SER A 12 -9.01 21.44 38.70
C SER A 12 -7.77 20.57 38.52
N THR A 13 -8.00 19.29 38.19
CA THR A 13 -6.92 18.40 37.77
C THR A 13 -6.38 18.92 36.45
N GLU A 14 -5.20 19.52 36.48
CA GLU A 14 -4.45 19.87 35.28
C GLU A 14 -4.20 18.60 34.47
N SER A 15 -4.96 18.43 33.39
CA SER A 15 -4.80 17.30 32.50
C SER A 15 -3.62 17.60 31.58
N TRP A 16 -2.42 17.16 31.97
CA TRP A 16 -1.25 17.27 31.13
C TRP A 16 -1.42 16.39 29.89
N SER A 17 -1.88 17.02 28.80
CA SER A 17 -1.87 16.41 27.48
C SER A 17 -0.41 16.18 27.08
N GLN A 18 0.03 14.93 27.12
CA GLN A 18 1.36 14.56 26.64
C GLN A 18 1.37 14.75 25.13
N SER A 19 2.16 15.71 24.66
CA SER A 19 2.33 15.91 23.22
C SER A 19 3.06 14.68 22.64
N ALA A 20 2.33 13.88 21.88
CA ALA A 20 2.83 12.62 21.33
C ALA A 20 3.61 12.85 20.04
N ASP A 21 4.71 12.13 19.87
CA ASP A 21 5.47 12.16 18.63
C ASP A 21 4.66 11.62 17.45
N PHE A 22 4.96 12.10 16.26
CA PHE A 22 4.30 11.67 15.03
C PHE A 22 5.24 11.68 13.83
N ILE A 23 4.82 11.06 12.73
CA ILE A 23 5.57 11.05 11.47
C ILE A 23 4.73 11.66 10.37
N GLN A 24 5.33 12.55 9.58
CA GLN A 24 4.71 13.14 8.40
C GLN A 24 5.24 12.51 7.12
N LEU A 25 4.32 12.12 6.24
CA LEU A 25 4.64 11.87 4.84
C LEU A 25 4.52 13.18 4.08
N LYS A 26 5.62 13.63 3.49
CA LYS A 26 5.69 14.85 2.68
C LYS A 26 5.91 14.51 1.21
N LYS A 27 5.20 15.18 0.31
CA LYS A 27 5.44 15.19 -1.14
C LYS A 27 5.92 16.58 -1.54
N HIS A 28 7.15 16.70 -2.04
CA HIS A 28 7.76 18.00 -2.37
C HIS A 28 7.53 19.07 -1.27
N ASN A 29 7.86 18.72 -0.02
CA ASN A 29 7.70 19.56 1.16
C ASN A 29 6.26 19.81 1.65
N LYS A 30 5.23 19.41 0.92
CA LYS A 30 3.84 19.45 1.39
C LYS A 30 3.49 18.18 2.16
N THR A 31 2.99 18.31 3.39
CA THR A 31 2.45 17.17 4.14
C THR A 31 1.22 16.63 3.45
N ILE A 32 1.21 15.33 3.16
CA ILE A 32 0.11 14.62 2.51
C ILE A 32 -0.51 13.55 3.42
N ALA A 33 0.21 13.11 4.46
CA ALA A 33 -0.33 12.28 5.53
C ALA A 33 0.46 12.51 6.83
N THR A 34 -0.21 12.30 7.95
CA THR A 34 0.38 12.33 9.29
C THR A 34 -0.01 11.05 10.01
N TYR A 35 0.98 10.37 10.58
CA TYR A 35 0.84 9.13 11.32
C TYR A 35 1.17 9.37 12.78
N TYR A 36 0.27 8.98 13.67
CA TYR A 36 0.36 9.14 15.11
C TYR A 36 -0.03 7.83 15.82
N SER A 37 0.18 7.76 17.13
CA SER A 37 -0.23 6.57 17.90
C SER A 37 -1.74 6.31 17.75
N GLY A 38 -2.11 5.06 17.50
CA GLY A 38 -3.46 4.61 17.17
C GLY A 38 -3.81 4.65 15.67
N SER A 39 -3.01 5.30 14.82
CA SER A 39 -3.27 5.33 13.37
C SER A 39 -2.78 4.07 12.66
N HIS A 40 -3.41 3.73 11.53
CA HIS A 40 -2.98 2.63 10.66
C HIS A 40 -1.93 3.09 9.65
N ILE A 41 -0.95 2.22 9.41
CA ILE A 41 0.08 2.43 8.39
C ILE A 41 0.27 1.17 7.56
N ALA A 42 0.35 1.38 6.25
CA ALA A 42 0.73 0.37 5.28
C ALA A 42 2.01 0.81 4.59
N PHE A 43 3.06 -0.01 4.61
CA PHE A 43 4.36 0.36 4.05
C PHE A 43 5.16 -0.84 3.58
N THR A 44 6.15 -0.59 2.74
CA THR A 44 7.14 -1.57 2.33
C THR A 44 8.44 -1.32 3.08
N ALA A 45 8.91 -2.31 3.82
CA ALA A 45 10.17 -2.27 4.56
C ALA A 45 11.39 -2.41 3.62
N GLU A 46 12.60 -2.12 4.13
CA GLU A 46 13.88 -2.36 3.45
C GLU A 46 14.05 -3.81 2.98
N SER A 47 13.54 -4.78 3.74
CA SER A 47 13.52 -6.20 3.36
C SER A 47 12.64 -6.49 2.13
N GLY A 48 11.83 -5.53 1.68
CA GLY A 48 10.82 -5.70 0.64
C GLY A 48 9.49 -6.28 1.14
N ALA A 49 9.38 -6.61 2.44
CA ALA A 49 8.13 -7.04 3.04
C ALA A 49 7.09 -5.91 3.02
N PHE A 50 5.87 -6.23 2.61
CA PHE A 50 4.73 -5.33 2.73
C PHE A 50 4.07 -5.56 4.08
N ILE A 51 3.92 -4.48 4.85
CA ILE A 51 3.47 -4.48 6.22
C ILE A 51 2.24 -3.58 6.31
N GLU A 52 1.19 -4.10 6.95
CA GLU A 52 -0.01 -3.35 7.31
C GLU A 52 -0.25 -3.56 8.79
N ALA A 53 -0.22 -2.47 9.55
CA ALA A 53 -0.22 -2.52 11.01
C ALA A 53 -0.84 -1.25 11.62
N THR A 54 -1.29 -1.38 12.86
CA THR A 54 -1.61 -0.25 13.72
C THR A 54 -0.34 0.25 14.40
N ILE A 55 -0.18 1.57 14.52
CA ILE A 55 0.92 2.17 15.27
C ILE A 55 0.52 2.25 16.74
N ASN A 56 1.15 1.47 17.60
CA ASN A 56 0.93 1.53 19.05
C ASN A 56 1.65 2.70 19.73
N GLY A 57 2.67 3.24 19.07
CA GLY A 57 3.44 4.36 19.57
C GLY A 57 4.56 4.76 18.62
N ILE A 58 5.03 6.00 18.77
CA ILE A 58 6.16 6.54 18.04
C ILE A 58 7.05 7.21 19.06
N LYS A 59 8.33 6.84 19.12
CA LYS A 59 9.30 7.41 20.06
C LYS A 59 10.71 7.19 19.56
N ASN A 60 11.58 8.20 19.67
CA ASN A 60 12.99 8.10 19.30
C ASN A 60 13.18 7.50 17.89
N ASP A 61 12.57 8.11 16.88
CA ASP A 61 12.62 7.66 15.48
C ASP A 61 12.06 6.23 15.21
N THR A 62 11.44 5.61 16.21
CA THR A 62 10.99 4.22 16.15
C THR A 62 9.46 4.14 16.16
N LEU A 63 8.92 3.39 15.19
CA LEU A 63 7.53 2.97 15.11
C LEU A 63 7.35 1.67 15.89
N TYR A 64 6.42 1.67 16.83
CA TYR A 64 5.95 0.48 17.54
C TYR A 64 4.67 0.02 16.86
N LEU A 65 4.69 -1.17 16.28
CA LEU A 65 3.65 -1.63 15.37
C LEU A 65 2.96 -2.87 15.91
N GLN A 66 1.66 -2.98 15.61
CA GLN A 66 0.83 -4.14 15.87
C GLN A 66 0.17 -4.61 14.59
N GLN A 67 0.50 -5.82 14.17
CA GLN A 67 -0.15 -6.49 13.05
C GLN A 67 -1.12 -7.55 13.57
N PHE A 68 -2.32 -7.57 13.03
CA PHE A 68 -3.34 -8.58 13.37
C PHE A 68 -3.31 -9.74 12.39
N ILE A 69 -3.39 -10.96 12.90
CA ILE A 69 -3.56 -12.18 12.12
C ILE A 69 -5.05 -12.46 12.07
N ILE A 70 -5.65 -12.35 10.88
CA ILE A 70 -7.07 -12.65 10.69
C ILE A 70 -7.27 -14.07 10.12
N ARG A 71 -8.35 -14.72 10.51
CA ARG A 71 -8.81 -16.01 9.98
C ARG A 71 -10.27 -15.90 9.58
N TYR A 72 -10.64 -16.63 8.54
CA TYR A 72 -12.04 -16.77 8.13
C TYR A 72 -12.60 -18.06 8.73
N LEU A 73 -13.65 -17.93 9.54
CA LEU A 73 -14.35 -19.06 10.13
C LEU A 73 -15.70 -19.24 9.43
N PRO A 74 -16.03 -20.46 8.98
CA PRO A 74 -17.32 -20.73 8.36
C PRO A 74 -18.45 -20.65 9.40
N THR A 75 -19.59 -20.10 9.00
CA THR A 75 -20.82 -20.08 9.80
C THR A 75 -21.71 -21.26 9.44
N THR A 76 -22.69 -21.55 10.31
CA THR A 76 -23.67 -22.63 10.09
C THR A 76 -24.57 -22.43 8.87
N ILE A 77 -24.69 -21.19 8.37
CA ILE A 77 -25.48 -20.85 7.17
C ILE A 77 -24.62 -20.71 5.90
N GLY A 78 -23.36 -21.15 5.92
CA GLY A 78 -22.47 -21.15 4.74
C GLY A 78 -21.83 -19.81 4.41
N THR A 79 -21.85 -18.84 5.34
CA THR A 79 -21.10 -17.57 5.22
C THR A 79 -19.80 -17.64 6.01
N TYR A 80 -19.00 -16.57 6.01
CA TYR A 80 -17.76 -16.47 6.78
C TYR A 80 -17.81 -15.30 7.76
N ILE A 81 -17.26 -15.49 8.95
CA ILE A 81 -16.94 -14.42 9.91
C ILE A 81 -15.42 -14.25 9.94
N ILE A 82 -14.97 -13.00 10.01
CA ILE A 82 -13.56 -12.66 10.18
C ILE A 82 -13.28 -12.64 11.67
N ASP A 83 -12.35 -13.49 12.11
CA ASP A 83 -11.90 -13.54 13.49
C ASP A 83 -10.41 -13.19 13.59
N THR A 84 -9.99 -12.57 14.70
CA THR A 84 -8.59 -12.22 14.95
C THR A 84 -7.93 -13.36 15.71
N ALA A 85 -7.11 -14.15 15.03
CA ALA A 85 -6.40 -15.28 15.60
C ALA A 85 -5.21 -14.89 16.49
N GLY A 86 -4.73 -13.64 16.39
CA GLY A 86 -3.66 -13.13 17.23
C GLY A 86 -3.10 -11.81 16.72
N SER A 87 -2.04 -11.33 17.36
CA SER A 87 -1.31 -10.15 16.93
C SER A 87 0.19 -10.30 17.16
N TYR A 88 0.98 -9.63 16.33
CA TYR A 88 2.43 -9.49 16.49
C TYR A 88 2.78 -8.05 16.80
N HIS A 89 3.64 -7.85 17.79
CA HIS A 89 4.25 -6.56 18.10
C HIS A 89 5.70 -6.53 17.66
N TYR A 90 6.08 -5.50 16.92
CA TYR A 90 7.45 -5.33 16.46
C TYR A 90 7.77 -3.85 16.27
N LYS A 91 9.07 -3.56 16.10
CA LYS A 91 9.60 -2.21 16.00
C LYS A 91 10.23 -1.99 14.65
N TYR A 92 10.02 -0.82 14.07
CA TYR A 92 10.71 -0.37 12.86
C TYR A 92 11.26 1.03 13.07
N HIS A 93 12.52 1.26 12.71
CA HIS A 93 13.01 2.62 12.58
C HIS A 93 12.37 3.26 11.34
N TYR A 94 11.91 4.51 11.41
CA TYR A 94 11.15 5.11 10.29
C TYR A 94 11.95 5.17 8.97
N LYS A 95 13.29 5.24 9.06
CA LYS A 95 14.19 5.18 7.90
C LYS A 95 14.19 3.83 7.18
N GLN A 96 13.80 2.75 7.85
CA GLN A 96 13.66 1.42 7.23
C GLN A 96 12.39 1.30 6.36
N VAL A 97 11.59 2.35 6.29
CA VAL A 97 10.42 2.43 5.41
C VAL A 97 10.86 2.92 4.03
N VAL A 98 10.83 2.03 3.04
CA VAL A 98 11.24 2.33 1.66
C VAL A 98 10.10 2.94 0.83
N ALA A 99 8.86 2.59 1.13
CA ALA A 99 7.69 3.18 0.49
C ALA A 99 6.50 3.14 1.43
N ILE A 100 5.68 4.20 1.42
CA ILE A 100 4.33 4.12 2.01
C ILE A 100 3.41 3.45 0.99
N GLY A 101 2.67 2.44 1.43
CA GLY A 101 1.91 1.54 0.59
C GLY A 101 2.76 0.42 -0.02
N GLN A 102 2.12 -0.38 -0.87
CA GLN A 102 2.77 -1.53 -1.51
C GLN A 102 3.66 -1.06 -2.66
N LYS A 103 4.97 -1.25 -2.51
CA LYS A 103 5.93 -1.08 -3.60
C LYS A 103 5.65 -2.12 -4.68
N GLU A 104 5.61 -1.68 -5.93
CA GLU A 104 5.47 -2.61 -7.06
C GLU A 104 6.65 -3.59 -7.04
N LYS A 105 6.36 -4.89 -7.03
CA LYS A 105 7.39 -5.93 -7.09
C LYS A 105 8.07 -5.79 -8.45
N SER A 106 9.31 -5.28 -8.43
CA SER A 106 10.11 -4.89 -9.59
C SER A 106 10.48 -6.02 -10.58
N GLY A 107 9.92 -7.22 -10.46
CA GLY A 107 10.35 -8.40 -11.24
C GLY A 107 9.71 -8.53 -12.62
N PHE A 108 8.46 -8.08 -12.81
CA PHE A 108 7.75 -8.31 -14.07
C PHE A 108 6.87 -7.12 -14.45
N ASN A 109 7.23 -6.45 -15.56
CA ASN A 109 6.46 -5.31 -16.09
C ASN A 109 5.23 -5.82 -16.85
N THR A 110 4.16 -6.16 -16.13
CA THR A 110 2.91 -6.68 -16.71
C THR A 110 2.33 -5.78 -17.79
N LYS A 111 2.43 -4.45 -17.62
CA LYS A 111 1.96 -3.49 -18.62
C LYS A 111 2.81 -3.48 -19.87
N GLY A 112 4.13 -3.48 -19.72
CA GLY A 112 5.08 -3.55 -20.83
C GLY A 112 4.95 -4.85 -21.61
N SER A 113 4.87 -5.98 -20.91
CA SER A 113 4.60 -7.29 -21.52
C SER A 113 3.24 -7.33 -22.20
N GLY A 114 2.19 -6.76 -21.59
CA GLY A 114 0.87 -6.64 -22.21
C GLY A 114 0.88 -5.79 -23.48
N ALA A 115 1.58 -4.65 -23.48
CA ALA A 115 1.74 -3.80 -24.65
C ALA A 115 2.50 -4.50 -25.78
N ALA A 116 3.56 -5.24 -25.43
CA ALA A 116 4.32 -6.04 -26.39
C ALA A 116 3.43 -7.13 -27.03
N LEU A 117 2.68 -7.89 -26.22
CA LEU A 117 1.73 -8.91 -26.71
C LEU A 117 0.64 -8.31 -27.60
N LEU A 118 0.08 -7.16 -27.22
CA LEU A 118 -0.90 -6.43 -28.02
C LEU A 118 -0.31 -6.05 -29.39
N SER A 119 0.87 -5.43 -29.39
CA SER A 119 1.53 -5.01 -30.63
C SER A 119 1.88 -6.19 -31.54
N GLY A 120 2.41 -7.28 -30.98
CA GLY A 120 2.69 -8.51 -31.72
C GLY A 120 1.43 -9.13 -32.30
N GLY A 121 0.35 -9.21 -31.52
CA GLY A 121 -0.95 -9.71 -31.97
C GLY A 121 -1.53 -8.88 -33.12
N ILE A 122 -1.44 -7.54 -33.06
CA ILE A 122 -1.87 -6.64 -34.14
C ILE A 122 -1.04 -6.87 -35.40
N LEU A 123 0.29 -6.89 -35.29
CA LEU A 123 1.19 -7.08 -36.43
C LEU A 123 0.93 -8.41 -37.15
N ILE A 124 0.79 -9.50 -36.40
CA ILE A 124 0.52 -10.82 -36.97
C ILE A 124 -0.87 -10.86 -37.59
N THR A 125 -1.87 -10.19 -37.00
CA THR A 125 -3.23 -10.12 -37.55
C THR A 125 -3.24 -9.36 -38.89
N LEU A 126 -2.57 -8.19 -38.95
CA LEU A 126 -2.43 -7.42 -40.18
C LEU A 126 -1.66 -8.20 -41.25
N GLY A 127 -0.55 -8.83 -40.89
CA GLY A 127 0.22 -9.69 -41.79
C GLY A 127 -0.62 -10.85 -42.32
N SER A 128 -1.41 -11.50 -41.46
CA SER A 128 -2.33 -12.58 -41.87
C SER A 128 -3.42 -12.08 -42.82
N GLY A 129 -3.91 -10.84 -42.63
CA GLY A 129 -4.84 -10.19 -43.56
C GLY A 129 -4.22 -9.92 -44.93
N VAL A 130 -2.97 -9.43 -44.97
CA VAL A 130 -2.23 -9.25 -46.22
C VAL A 130 -2.02 -10.58 -46.93
N VAL A 131 -1.60 -11.63 -46.23
CA VAL A 131 -1.42 -12.98 -46.79
C VAL A 131 -2.75 -13.54 -47.31
N TYR A 132 -3.86 -13.33 -46.61
CA TYR A 132 -5.19 -13.75 -47.07
C TYR A 132 -5.58 -13.09 -48.41
N LEU A 133 -5.20 -11.83 -48.63
CA LEU A 133 -5.48 -11.11 -49.87
C LEU A 133 -4.49 -11.46 -51.00
N ALA A 134 -3.21 -11.64 -50.68
CA ALA A 134 -2.14 -11.84 -51.66
C ALA A 134 -1.89 -13.31 -52.05
N ASP A 135 -1.99 -14.24 -51.10
CA ASP A 135 -1.71 -15.67 -51.32
C ASP A 135 -2.53 -16.55 -50.34
N ARG A 136 -3.78 -16.83 -50.72
CA ARG A 136 -4.72 -17.62 -49.89
C ARG A 136 -4.22 -19.02 -49.54
N LYS A 137 -3.30 -19.61 -50.32
CA LYS A 137 -2.79 -20.96 -50.04
C LYS A 137 -1.85 -20.98 -48.84
N LYS A 138 -1.22 -19.86 -48.52
CA LYS A 138 -0.34 -19.68 -47.35
C LYS A 138 -1.05 -19.10 -46.14
N PHE A 139 -2.34 -18.80 -46.26
CA PHE A 139 -3.13 -18.29 -45.15
C PHE A 139 -3.33 -19.37 -44.08
N SER A 140 -3.15 -18.98 -42.81
CA SER A 140 -3.37 -19.84 -41.65
C SER A 140 -4.42 -19.23 -40.73
N ALA A 141 -5.63 -19.79 -40.76
CA ALA A 141 -6.68 -19.42 -39.82
C ALA A 141 -6.28 -19.63 -38.34
N PRO A 142 -5.57 -20.72 -37.97
CA PRO A 142 -5.05 -20.88 -36.61
C PRO A 142 -4.10 -19.74 -36.19
N LEU A 143 -3.25 -19.26 -37.10
CA LEU A 143 -2.32 -18.16 -36.80
C LEU A 143 -3.07 -16.84 -36.56
N LEU A 144 -4.09 -16.56 -37.37
CA LEU A 144 -4.95 -15.38 -37.19
C LEU A 144 -5.74 -15.45 -35.88
N LEU A 145 -6.29 -16.62 -35.54
CA LEU A 145 -6.98 -16.80 -34.26
C LEU A 145 -6.02 -16.65 -33.07
N ALA A 146 -4.83 -17.23 -33.16
CA ALA A 146 -3.80 -17.08 -32.15
C ALA A 146 -3.35 -15.62 -32.00
N SER A 147 -3.22 -14.86 -33.09
CA SER A 147 -2.81 -13.46 -33.04
C SER A 147 -3.87 -12.55 -32.43
N VAL A 148 -5.15 -12.80 -32.72
CA VAL A 148 -6.28 -12.12 -32.07
C VAL A 148 -6.31 -12.48 -30.58
N GLY A 149 -6.11 -13.75 -30.22
CA GLY A 149 -5.99 -14.19 -28.83
C GLY A 149 -4.85 -13.50 -28.08
N LEU A 150 -3.65 -13.44 -28.67
CA LEU A 150 -2.50 -12.74 -28.10
C LEU A 150 -2.76 -11.25 -27.94
N GLY A 151 -3.37 -10.62 -28.95
CA GLY A 151 -3.72 -9.21 -28.95
C GLY A 151 -4.70 -8.86 -27.82
N THR A 152 -5.77 -9.65 -27.67
CA THR A 152 -6.78 -9.46 -26.62
C THR A 152 -6.21 -9.67 -25.22
N LEU A 153 -5.41 -10.73 -25.00
CA LEU A 153 -4.70 -10.95 -23.74
C LEU A 153 -3.74 -9.78 -23.43
N GLY A 154 -2.98 -9.33 -24.42
CA GLY A 154 -2.09 -8.17 -24.32
C GLY A 154 -2.84 -6.89 -23.91
N TYR A 155 -4.00 -6.63 -24.51
CA TYR A 155 -4.86 -5.49 -24.18
C TYR A 155 -5.28 -5.50 -22.70
N PHE A 156 -5.80 -6.62 -22.20
CA PHE A 156 -6.23 -6.71 -20.81
C PHE A 156 -5.05 -6.61 -19.83
N MET A 157 -3.91 -7.20 -20.15
CA MET A 157 -2.69 -7.07 -19.35
C MET A 157 -2.16 -5.62 -19.32
N ALA A 158 -2.16 -4.92 -20.45
CA ALA A 158 -1.74 -3.52 -20.54
C ALA A 158 -2.70 -2.57 -19.80
N LYS A 159 -4.01 -2.83 -19.91
CA LYS A 159 -5.08 -2.06 -19.27
C LYS A 159 -5.18 -2.29 -17.76
N GLY A 160 -4.69 -3.42 -17.24
CA GLY A 160 -4.68 -3.73 -15.82
C GLY A 160 -4.13 -2.61 -14.94
N LYS A 161 -4.64 -2.48 -13.71
CA LYS A 161 -4.16 -1.47 -12.74
C LYS A 161 -2.67 -1.70 -12.44
N LYS A 162 -1.90 -0.62 -12.25
CA LYS A 162 -0.51 -0.72 -11.77
C LYS A 162 -0.51 -1.50 -10.45
N ARG A 163 0.33 -2.53 -10.32
CA ARG A 163 0.43 -3.33 -9.10
C ARG A 163 1.35 -2.60 -8.14
N GLY A 164 0.84 -1.58 -7.47
CA GLY A 164 1.59 -0.82 -6.46
C GLY A 164 1.44 0.67 -6.64
N SER A 165 0.60 1.29 -5.82
CA SER A 165 0.53 2.74 -5.64
C SER A 165 1.53 3.25 -4.60
N GLY A 166 2.53 2.43 -4.25
CA GLY A 166 3.54 2.76 -3.27
C GLY A 166 4.19 4.11 -3.55
N MET A 167 4.30 4.92 -2.51
CA MET A 167 4.95 6.23 -2.52
C MET A 167 6.40 6.03 -2.05
N PRO A 168 7.37 5.85 -2.97
CA PRO A 168 8.74 5.54 -2.61
C PRO A 168 9.39 6.72 -1.89
N ILE A 169 9.97 6.44 -0.73
CA ILE A 169 10.69 7.41 0.08
C ILE A 169 12.03 7.74 -0.59
N GLY A 170 12.32 9.03 -0.74
CA GLY A 170 13.47 9.55 -1.47
C GLY A 170 13.33 11.04 -1.79
N LYS A 171 13.62 11.43 -3.04
CA LYS A 171 13.58 12.85 -3.45
C LYS A 171 12.16 13.44 -3.44
N LYS A 172 11.18 12.69 -3.96
CA LYS A 172 9.79 13.15 -4.13
C LYS A 172 8.97 13.03 -2.85
N TYR A 173 9.03 11.87 -2.19
CA TYR A 173 8.34 11.61 -0.94
C TYR A 173 9.34 11.47 0.20
N LYS A 174 9.04 12.04 1.36
CA LYS A 174 9.90 11.95 2.55
C LYS A 174 9.06 11.61 3.77
N LEU A 175 9.58 10.73 4.62
CA LEU A 175 9.07 10.54 5.98
C LEU A 175 9.89 11.42 6.92
N VAL A 176 9.20 12.20 7.74
CA VAL A 176 9.81 13.12 8.70
C VAL A 176 9.25 12.83 10.07
N TYR A 177 10.12 12.45 11.01
CA TYR A 177 9.75 12.31 12.42
C TYR A 177 9.66 13.69 13.08
N MET A 178 8.64 13.84 13.91
CA MET A 178 8.33 15.06 14.65
C MET A 178 8.35 14.71 16.12
N ASN A 179 9.39 15.19 16.82
CA ASN A 179 9.52 15.05 18.26
C ASN A 179 8.68 16.14 18.93
N MET A 180 7.77 15.71 19.80
CA MET A 180 6.84 16.57 20.53
C MET A 180 7.11 16.55 22.04
N SER A 181 8.15 15.84 22.49
CA SER A 181 8.68 15.99 23.84
C SER A 181 8.95 17.46 24.11
N ILE A 182 8.36 17.97 25.19
CA ILE A 182 8.43 19.37 25.62
C ILE A 182 9.90 19.73 25.85
N GLY A 183 10.56 20.21 24.80
CA GLY A 183 11.86 20.84 24.86
C GLY A 183 11.63 22.31 25.18
N GLN A 184 11.93 22.69 26.42
CA GLN A 184 12.25 24.07 26.77
C GLN A 184 13.26 24.59 25.74
N ARG A 185 12.85 25.62 24.99
CA ARG A 185 13.80 26.50 24.29
C ARG A 185 14.38 27.48 25.29
#